data_AF-A0A7C3PIZ3-F1
#
_entry.id   AF-A0A7C3PIZ3-F1
#
_cell.length_a   1.000
_cell.length_b   1.000
_cell.length_c   1.000
_cell.angle_alpha   90.00
_cell.angle_beta   90.00
_cell.angle_gamma   90.00
#
_symmetry.space_group_name_H-M   'P 1'
#
loop_
_entity.id
_entity.type
_entity.pdbx_description
1 polymer ?
#
loop_
_entity_poly.entity_id
_entity_poly.type
_entity_poly.pdbx_seq_one_letter_code
_entity_poly.pdbx_strand_id
1 'polypeptide(L)'
;MYGILHDQVTIRVCPEYFTIFHPRIFPTESLTLIALGWGVVATWWVGLPLGIMLAVVCRARAWPKLDARELITPIAILLTVMFACAALAGLAGYFAMDCGLLRPWPWLSRTLPPEKHAAFFADLAAHNASYWSGALGGVVLGGWALVERGRRAVADTRTNRIP
;
A
#
# COMPACT_ATOMS: atom_id res chain seq x y z
N MET A 1 -5.23 3.34 7.37
CA MET A 1 -4.15 3.59 8.36
C MET A 1 -2.77 3.52 7.71
N TYR A 2 -2.42 2.43 7.01
CA TYR A 2 -1.12 2.29 6.33
C TYR A 2 -0.72 3.51 5.49
N GLY A 3 -1.58 3.96 4.55
CA GLY A 3 -1.23 5.10 3.69
C GLY A 3 -0.96 6.40 4.43
N ILE A 4 -1.72 6.68 5.50
CA ILE A 4 -1.43 7.84 6.36
C ILE A 4 -0.03 7.72 6.96
N LEU A 5 0.32 6.57 7.55
CA LEU A 5 1.64 6.39 8.16
C LEU A 5 2.77 6.44 7.12
N HIS A 6 2.56 5.80 5.96
CA HIS A 6 3.47 5.85 4.84
C HIS A 6 3.70 7.29 4.37
N ASP A 7 2.63 8.06 4.18
CA ASP A 7 2.71 9.44 3.71
C ASP A 7 3.32 10.37 4.75
N GLN A 8 3.16 10.09 6.06
CA GLN A 8 3.89 10.82 7.10
C GLN A 8 5.41 10.61 6.95
N VAL A 9 5.87 9.43 6.54
CA VAL A 9 7.29 9.19 6.31
C VAL A 9 7.74 9.87 5.02
N THR A 10 7.07 9.60 3.91
CA THR A 10 7.52 10.06 2.58
C THR A 10 7.44 11.58 2.42
N ILE A 11 6.44 12.27 2.99
CA ILE A 11 6.41 13.74 2.92
C ILE A 11 7.63 14.41 3.57
N ARG A 12 8.32 13.71 4.49
CA ARG A 12 9.53 14.20 5.13
C ARG A 12 10.79 13.84 4.34
N VAL A 13 10.69 12.94 3.37
CA VAL A 13 11.73 12.63 2.40
C VAL A 13 11.70 13.65 1.25
N CYS A 14 10.53 13.88 0.63
CA CYS A 14 10.36 14.91 -0.39
C CYS A 14 9.04 15.69 -0.21
N PRO A 15 9.06 16.82 0.53
CA PRO A 15 7.87 17.68 0.68
C PRO A 15 7.31 18.17 -0.66
N GLU A 16 8.17 18.40 -1.66
CA GLU A 16 7.80 18.87 -3.00
C GLU A 16 6.97 17.86 -3.76
N TYR A 17 7.18 16.56 -3.52
CA TYR A 17 6.35 15.49 -4.06
C TYR A 17 4.88 15.77 -3.76
N PHE A 18 4.55 16.16 -2.52
CA PHE A 18 3.17 16.40 -2.06
C PHE A 18 2.66 17.83 -2.28
N THR A 19 3.56 18.81 -2.41
CA THR A 19 3.16 20.24 -2.42
C THR A 19 3.23 20.87 -3.80
N ILE A 20 4.03 20.32 -4.72
CA ILE A 20 4.21 20.81 -6.09
C ILE A 20 3.56 19.85 -7.08
N PHE A 21 3.77 18.54 -6.90
CA PHE A 21 3.33 17.51 -7.86
C PHE A 21 1.96 16.93 -7.53
N HIS A 22 1.29 17.47 -6.52
CA HIS A 22 -0.05 17.07 -6.11
C HIS A 22 -0.94 18.31 -5.85
N PRO A 23 -2.24 18.24 -6.16
CA PRO A 23 -3.18 19.29 -5.79
C PRO A 23 -3.19 19.58 -4.28
N ARG A 24 -3.39 20.84 -3.88
CA ARG A 24 -3.58 21.19 -2.47
C ARG A 24 -4.96 20.74 -2.00
N ILE A 25 -4.99 19.68 -1.18
CA ILE A 25 -6.23 19.16 -0.56
C ILE A 25 -6.72 20.12 0.55
N PHE A 26 -5.79 20.65 1.35
CA PHE A 26 -6.09 21.57 2.43
C PHE A 26 -5.31 22.88 2.24
N PRO A 27 -5.89 24.03 2.62
CA PRO A 27 -5.20 25.31 2.62
C PRO A 27 -4.26 25.41 3.84
N THR A 28 -3.24 24.55 3.88
CA THR A 28 -2.28 24.47 4.99
C THR A 28 -0.86 24.19 4.49
N GLU A 29 0.12 24.60 5.27
CA GLU A 29 1.54 24.30 5.06
C GLU A 29 2.05 23.21 6.01
N SER A 30 1.20 22.73 6.92
CA SER A 30 1.56 21.66 7.84
C SER A 30 1.72 20.34 7.08
N LEU A 31 2.95 19.85 6.98
CA LEU A 31 3.26 18.56 6.34
C LEU A 31 2.45 17.41 6.97
N THR A 32 2.24 17.45 8.29
CA THR A 32 1.42 16.44 8.97
C THR A 32 -0.02 16.43 8.44
N LEU A 33 -0.65 17.59 8.26
CA LEU A 33 -2.02 17.68 7.75
C LEU A 33 -2.09 17.31 6.26
N ILE A 34 -1.09 17.69 5.47
CA ILE A 34 -1.01 17.35 4.05
C ILE A 34 -0.91 15.82 3.88
N ALA A 35 0.03 15.17 4.59
CA ALA A 35 0.18 13.71 4.56
C ALA A 35 -1.02 12.97 5.15
N LEU A 36 -1.73 13.55 6.13
CA LEU A 36 -2.99 12.99 6.62
C LEU A 36 -4.06 12.99 5.52
N GLY A 37 -4.21 14.11 4.79
CA GLY A 37 -5.17 14.23 3.70
C GLY A 37 -4.87 13.28 2.54
N TRP A 38 -3.64 13.32 2.04
CA TRP A 38 -3.21 12.43 0.96
C TRP A 38 -3.27 10.96 1.37
N GLY A 39 -2.88 10.60 2.60
CA GLY A 39 -2.94 9.22 3.06
C GLY A 39 -4.35 8.62 3.05
N VAL A 40 -5.40 9.44 3.12
CA VAL A 40 -6.80 9.01 2.95
C VAL A 40 -7.19 8.98 1.46
N VAL A 41 -6.96 10.08 0.73
CA VAL A 41 -7.35 10.22 -0.69
C VAL A 41 -6.64 9.20 -1.58
N ALA A 42 -5.38 8.91 -1.30
CA ALA A 42 -4.55 8.00 -2.08
C ALA A 42 -4.95 6.53 -1.83
N THR A 43 -5.46 6.18 -0.65
CA THR A 43 -5.70 4.78 -0.29
C THR A 43 -7.11 4.26 -0.53
N TRP A 44 -8.14 5.11 -0.56
CA TRP A 44 -9.52 4.61 -0.59
C TRP A 44 -9.85 3.87 -1.89
N TRP A 45 -9.37 4.33 -3.06
CA TRP A 45 -9.75 3.77 -4.36
C TRP A 45 -9.21 2.34 -4.60
N VAL A 46 -8.11 1.95 -3.96
CA VAL A 46 -7.60 0.55 -3.95
C VAL A 46 -8.12 -0.21 -2.73
N GLY A 47 -8.02 0.40 -1.56
CA GLY A 47 -8.31 -0.25 -0.29
C GLY A 47 -9.78 -0.62 -0.13
N LEU A 48 -10.70 0.23 -0.59
CA LEU A 48 -12.14 -0.03 -0.48
C LEU A 48 -12.58 -1.20 -1.38
N PRO A 49 -12.26 -1.25 -2.69
CA PRO A 49 -12.59 -2.42 -3.50
C PRO A 49 -11.99 -3.73 -2.99
N LEU A 50 -10.73 -3.73 -2.54
CA LEU A 50 -10.09 -4.92 -1.98
C LEU A 50 -10.72 -5.32 -0.64
N GLY A 51 -11.08 -4.37 0.21
CA GLY A 51 -11.78 -4.61 1.46
C GLY A 51 -13.17 -5.22 1.22
N ILE A 52 -13.92 -4.70 0.25
CA ILE A 52 -15.21 -5.27 -0.16
C ILE A 52 -15.03 -6.68 -0.71
N MET A 53 -14.06 -6.89 -1.61
CA MET A 53 -13.73 -8.21 -2.15
C MET A 53 -13.42 -9.19 -1.02
N LEU A 54 -12.54 -8.82 -0.08
CA LEU A 54 -12.16 -9.68 1.06
C LEU A 54 -13.36 -9.95 1.97
N ALA A 55 -14.21 -8.95 2.23
CA ALA A 55 -15.43 -9.13 3.00
C ALA A 55 -16.39 -10.11 2.32
N VAL A 56 -16.63 -9.98 1.01
CA VAL A 56 -17.43 -10.94 0.24
C VAL A 56 -16.82 -12.34 0.31
N VAL A 57 -15.51 -12.46 0.09
CA VAL A 57 -14.77 -13.72 0.17
C VAL A 57 -14.89 -14.38 1.54
N CYS A 58 -14.83 -13.61 2.63
CA CYS A 58 -14.89 -14.16 3.99
C CYS A 58 -16.31 -14.53 4.43
N ARG A 59 -17.35 -13.95 3.80
CA ARG A 59 -18.73 -13.99 4.29
C ARG A 59 -19.71 -14.71 3.37
N ALA A 60 -19.47 -14.71 2.07
CA ALA A 60 -20.37 -15.32 1.09
C ALA A 60 -20.34 -16.86 1.17
N ARG A 61 -21.43 -17.50 0.76
CA ARG A 61 -21.61 -18.98 0.71
C ARG A 61 -21.66 -19.66 2.08
N ALA A 62 -22.18 -20.89 2.11
CA ALA A 62 -22.37 -21.70 3.31
C ALA A 62 -21.08 -22.28 3.93
N TRP A 63 -19.89 -21.95 3.40
CA TRP A 63 -18.63 -22.40 3.98
C TRP A 63 -18.33 -21.70 5.32
N PRO A 64 -17.52 -22.32 6.20
CA PRO A 64 -17.10 -21.69 7.45
C PRO A 64 -16.59 -20.28 7.20
N LYS A 65 -17.10 -19.33 7.95
CA LYS A 65 -16.78 -17.91 7.80
C LYS A 65 -15.44 -17.62 8.47
N LEU A 66 -14.73 -16.62 7.97
CA LEU A 66 -13.56 -16.07 8.67
C LEU A 66 -13.99 -14.86 9.48
N ASP A 67 -13.55 -14.82 10.74
CA ASP A 67 -13.73 -13.69 11.62
C ASP A 67 -12.66 -12.63 11.38
N ALA A 68 -13.00 -11.37 11.69
CA ALA A 68 -12.07 -10.25 11.50
C ALA A 68 -10.75 -10.44 12.27
N ARG A 69 -10.79 -11.12 13.42
CA ARG A 69 -9.60 -11.43 14.23
C ARG A 69 -8.62 -12.33 13.49
N GLU A 70 -9.12 -13.24 12.67
CA GLU A 70 -8.32 -14.17 11.87
C GLU A 70 -7.64 -13.47 10.69
N LEU A 71 -8.16 -12.29 10.30
CA LEU A 71 -7.58 -11.46 9.25
C LEU A 71 -6.50 -10.51 9.77
N ILE A 72 -6.37 -10.30 11.09
CA ILE A 72 -5.39 -9.35 11.65
C ILE A 72 -3.97 -9.75 11.26
N THR A 73 -3.57 -10.99 11.52
CA THR A 73 -2.22 -11.49 11.20
C THR A 73 -1.88 -11.40 9.71
N PRO A 74 -2.69 -11.95 8.78
CA PRO A 74 -2.35 -11.90 7.37
C PRO A 74 -2.41 -10.48 6.78
N ILE A 75 -3.30 -9.61 7.28
CA ILE A 75 -3.28 -8.18 6.92
C ILE A 75 -2.00 -7.52 7.45
N ALA A 76 -1.61 -7.77 8.70
CA ALA A 76 -0.38 -7.22 9.27
C ALA A 76 0.85 -7.64 8.48
N ILE A 77 0.95 -8.92 8.10
CA ILE A 77 2.01 -9.43 7.22
C ILE A 77 2.01 -8.68 5.90
N LEU A 78 0.85 -8.53 5.24
CA LEU A 78 0.74 -7.78 4.00
C LEU A 78 1.25 -6.33 4.16
N LEU A 79 0.80 -5.62 5.20
CA LEU A 79 1.23 -4.25 5.45
C LEU A 79 2.74 -4.14 5.72
N THR A 80 3.34 -5.11 6.42
CA THR A 80 4.79 -5.16 6.63
C THR A 80 5.54 -5.42 5.33
N VAL A 81 5.06 -6.35 4.50
CA VAL A 81 5.65 -6.62 3.17
C VAL A 81 5.58 -5.37 2.29
N MET A 82 4.43 -4.69 2.26
CA MET A 82 4.25 -3.44 1.52
C MET A 82 5.25 -2.38 1.97
N PHE A 83 5.43 -2.20 3.29
CA PHE A 83 6.39 -1.26 3.84
C PHE A 83 7.82 -1.61 3.43
N ALA A 84 8.21 -2.89 3.51
CA ALA A 84 9.53 -3.34 3.10
C ALA A 84 9.77 -3.11 1.60
N CYS A 85 8.81 -3.44 0.75
CA CYS A 85 8.87 -3.16 -0.69
C CYS A 85 9.01 -1.66 -0.97
N ALA A 86 8.24 -0.82 -0.29
CA ALA A 86 8.30 0.64 -0.44
C ALA A 86 9.67 1.19 -0.01
N ALA A 87 10.19 0.76 1.14
CA ALA A 87 11.49 1.19 1.64
C ALA A 87 12.64 0.79 0.71
N LEU A 88 12.64 -0.46 0.24
CA LEU A 88 13.66 -0.96 -0.69
C LEU A 88 13.58 -0.26 -2.05
N ALA A 89 12.38 -0.06 -2.58
CA ALA A 89 12.19 0.66 -3.84
C ALA A 89 12.57 2.13 -3.72
N GLY A 90 12.25 2.78 -2.60
CA GLY A 90 12.64 4.16 -2.32
C GLY A 90 14.15 4.32 -2.24
N LEU A 91 14.86 3.43 -1.53
CA LEU A 91 16.32 3.41 -1.52
C LEU A 91 16.89 3.20 -2.92
N ALA A 92 16.36 2.22 -3.66
CA ALA A 92 16.80 1.95 -5.02
C ALA A 92 16.59 3.15 -5.95
N GLY A 93 15.43 3.82 -5.85
CA GLY A 93 15.10 5.03 -6.62
C GLY A 93 16.02 6.20 -6.30
N TYR A 94 16.31 6.40 -5.00
CA TYR A 94 17.27 7.41 -4.54
C TYR A 94 18.65 7.18 -5.15
N PHE A 95 19.24 6.01 -4.94
CA PHE A 95 20.59 5.70 -5.42
C PHE A 95 20.68 5.64 -6.94
N ALA A 96 19.64 5.15 -7.63
CA ALA A 96 19.63 5.14 -9.08
C ALA A 96 19.65 6.57 -9.66
N MET A 97 19.01 7.54 -9.02
CA MET A 97 19.09 8.94 -9.42
C MET A 97 20.44 9.57 -9.01
N ASP A 98 20.88 9.36 -7.78
CA ASP A 98 22.12 9.94 -7.23
C ASP A 98 23.37 9.48 -7.98
N CYS A 99 23.43 8.19 -8.34
CA CYS A 99 24.53 7.63 -9.15
C CYS A 99 24.40 7.94 -10.66
N GLY A 100 23.37 8.70 -11.09
CA GLY A 100 23.15 9.06 -12.48
C GLY A 100 22.73 7.91 -13.39
N LEU A 101 22.26 6.79 -12.83
CA LEU A 101 21.68 5.67 -13.60
C LEU A 101 20.34 6.06 -14.22
N LEU A 102 19.57 6.91 -13.53
CA LEU A 102 18.36 7.54 -14.04
C LEU A 102 18.65 8.96 -14.49
N ARG A 103 17.90 9.42 -15.49
CA ARG A 103 17.88 10.81 -15.90
C ARG A 103 16.54 11.43 -15.50
N PRO A 104 16.53 12.59 -14.84
CA PRO A 104 15.29 13.26 -14.50
C PRO A 104 14.53 13.65 -15.77
N TRP A 105 13.20 13.58 -15.73
CA TRP A 105 12.40 14.01 -16.86
C TRP A 105 12.57 15.53 -17.10
N PRO A 106 12.48 16.03 -18.34
CA PRO A 106 12.68 17.45 -18.64
C PRO A 106 11.72 18.40 -17.92
N TRP A 107 10.50 17.96 -17.60
CA TRP A 107 9.57 18.76 -16.80
C TRP A 107 9.98 18.81 -15.33
N LEU A 108 10.52 17.72 -14.79
CA LEU A 108 10.96 17.66 -13.40
C LEU A 108 12.14 18.60 -13.17
N SER A 109 13.14 18.58 -14.06
CA SER A 109 14.31 19.46 -13.96
C SER A 109 13.99 20.95 -14.10
N ARG A 110 12.85 21.31 -14.70
CA ARG A 110 12.38 22.69 -14.80
C ARG A 110 11.67 23.17 -13.54
N THR A 111 11.08 22.25 -12.78
CA THR A 111 10.25 22.57 -11.61
C THR A 111 11.01 22.36 -10.30
N LEU A 112 11.90 21.37 -10.26
CA LEU A 112 12.60 20.92 -9.07
C LEU A 112 14.11 21.02 -9.30
N PRO A 113 14.87 21.62 -8.37
CA PRO A 113 16.30 21.76 -8.53
C PRO A 113 17.01 20.39 -8.40
N PRO A 114 18.19 20.20 -9.01
CA PRO A 114 18.86 18.91 -9.12
C PRO A 114 19.08 18.18 -7.78
N GLU A 115 19.41 18.91 -6.72
CA GLU A 115 19.67 18.37 -5.39
C GLU A 115 18.47 17.65 -4.75
N LYS A 116 17.25 17.90 -5.25
CA LYS A 116 16.02 17.25 -4.77
C LYS A 116 15.57 16.08 -5.65
N HIS A 117 16.22 15.83 -6.79
CA HIS A 117 15.80 14.79 -7.72
C HIS A 117 15.89 13.40 -7.09
N ALA A 118 16.97 13.11 -6.35
CA ALA A 118 17.12 11.80 -5.70
C ALA A 118 16.02 11.54 -4.67
N ALA A 119 15.68 12.53 -3.83
CA ALA A 119 14.59 12.44 -2.87
C ALA A 119 13.22 12.26 -3.56
N PHE A 120 12.97 12.99 -4.65
CA PHE A 120 11.75 12.85 -5.44
C PHE A 120 11.59 11.44 -6.02
N PHE A 121 12.68 10.87 -6.57
CA PHE A 121 12.66 9.50 -7.10
C PHE A 121 12.53 8.44 -6.01
N ALA A 122 13.06 8.70 -4.81
CA ALA A 122 12.84 7.85 -3.64
C ALA A 122 11.35 7.77 -3.30
N ASP A 123 10.68 8.92 -3.19
CA ASP A 123 9.25 8.99 -2.91
C ASP A 123 8.43 8.36 -4.03
N LEU A 124 8.72 8.70 -5.29
CA LEU A 124 8.02 8.14 -6.44
C LEU A 124 8.10 6.61 -6.48
N ALA A 125 9.29 6.05 -6.24
CA ALA A 125 9.50 4.62 -6.23
C ALA A 125 8.81 3.94 -5.03
N ALA A 126 8.90 4.51 -3.83
CA ALA A 126 8.26 4.01 -2.63
C ALA A 126 6.73 3.94 -2.79
N HIS A 127 6.10 5.02 -3.27
CA HIS A 127 4.66 5.05 -3.48
C HIS A 127 4.22 4.00 -4.50
N ASN A 128 4.86 3.94 -5.67
CA ASN A 128 4.52 2.94 -6.70
C ASN A 128 4.67 1.50 -6.19
N ALA A 129 5.76 1.19 -5.50
CA ALA A 129 5.98 -0.13 -4.92
C ALA A 129 4.90 -0.47 -3.88
N SER A 130 4.51 0.49 -3.04
CA SER A 130 3.44 0.29 -2.05
C SER A 130 2.07 0.02 -2.69
N TYR A 131 1.74 0.72 -3.79
CA TYR A 131 0.51 0.48 -4.54
C TYR A 131 0.48 -0.90 -5.17
N TRP A 132 1.55 -1.27 -5.89
CA TRP A 132 1.61 -2.56 -6.56
C TRP A 132 1.60 -3.73 -5.58
N SER A 133 2.44 -3.67 -4.54
CA SER A 133 2.47 -4.70 -3.50
C SER A 133 1.14 -4.79 -2.74
N GLY A 134 0.48 -3.66 -2.45
CA GLY A 134 -0.83 -3.65 -1.81
C GLY A 134 -1.93 -4.23 -2.69
N ALA A 135 -1.97 -3.88 -3.97
CA ALA A 135 -2.96 -4.40 -4.92
C ALA A 135 -2.80 -5.91 -5.14
N LEU A 136 -1.59 -6.36 -5.48
CA LEU A 136 -1.27 -7.78 -5.68
C LEU A 136 -1.47 -8.57 -4.39
N GLY A 137 -0.92 -8.08 -3.28
CA GLY A 137 -1.01 -8.75 -2.00
C GLY A 137 -2.44 -8.83 -1.46
N GLY A 138 -3.29 -7.84 -1.73
CA GLY A 138 -4.72 -7.90 -1.40
C GLY A 138 -5.48 -8.96 -2.19
N VAL A 139 -5.16 -9.13 -3.48
CA VAL A 139 -5.72 -10.22 -4.30
C VAL A 139 -5.25 -11.59 -3.78
N VAL A 140 -3.95 -11.72 -3.49
CA VAL A 140 -3.38 -12.95 -2.90
C VAL A 140 -4.04 -13.27 -1.55
N LEU A 141 -4.27 -12.27 -0.70
CA LEU A 141 -4.96 -12.42 0.57
C LEU A 141 -6.41 -12.92 0.38
N GLY A 142 -7.12 -12.40 -0.61
CA GLY A 142 -8.44 -12.91 -0.99
C GLY A 142 -8.39 -14.38 -1.44
N GLY A 143 -7.42 -14.75 -2.27
CA GLY A 143 -7.18 -16.14 -2.68
C GLY A 143 -6.88 -17.06 -1.50
N TRP A 144 -6.00 -16.62 -0.59
CA TRP A 144 -5.70 -17.35 0.65
C TRP A 144 -6.97 -17.56 1.49
N ALA A 145 -7.78 -16.52 1.68
CA ALA A 145 -9.02 -16.62 2.44
C ALA A 145 -10.01 -17.62 1.82
N LEU A 146 -10.11 -17.68 0.49
CA LEU A 146 -10.90 -18.71 -0.20
C LEU A 146 -10.38 -20.12 0.06
N VAL A 147 -9.07 -20.33 -0.06
CA VAL A 147 -8.43 -21.64 0.17
C VAL A 147 -8.62 -22.09 1.61
N GLU A 148 -8.41 -21.20 2.58
CA GLU A 148 -8.56 -21.50 4.00
C GLU A 148 -9.99 -21.91 4.34
N ARG A 149 -11.00 -21.17 3.83
CA ARG A 149 -12.40 -21.54 4.00
C ARG A 149 -12.74 -22.89 3.38
N GLY A 150 -12.19 -23.17 2.20
CA GLY A 150 -12.34 -24.46 1.53
C GLY A 150 -11.77 -25.61 2.35
N ARG A 151 -10.58 -25.43 2.94
CA ARG A 151 -9.95 -26.42 3.83
C ARG A 151 -10.83 -26.71 5.05
N ARG A 152 -11.40 -25.68 5.69
CA ARG A 152 -12.30 -25.85 6.84
C ARG A 152 -13.59 -26.58 6.47
N ALA A 153 -14.20 -26.23 5.34
CA ALA A 153 -15.41 -26.91 4.88
C ALA A 153 -15.20 -28.41 4.66
N VAL A 154 -14.03 -28.81 4.12
CA VAL A 154 -13.68 -30.22 3.94
C VAL A 154 -13.42 -30.91 5.28
N ALA A 155 -12.76 -30.24 6.22
CA ALA A 155 -12.50 -30.76 7.56
C ALA A 155 -13.80 -31.02 8.33
N ASP A 156 -14.73 -30.06 8.34
CA ASP A 156 -16.04 -30.18 9.01
C ASP A 156 -16.87 -31.34 8.43
N THR A 157 -16.79 -31.57 7.11
CA THR A 157 -17.48 -32.69 6.46
C THR A 157 -16.91 -34.05 6.88
N ARG A 158 -15.61 -34.12 7.21
CA ARG A 158 -14.94 -35.36 7.64
C ARG A 158 -15.24 -35.70 9.10
N THR A 159 -15.24 -34.70 9.99
CA THR A 159 -15.59 -34.90 11.41
C THR A 159 -17.04 -35.35 11.59
N ASN A 160 -17.97 -34.85 10.76
CA ASN A 160 -19.38 -35.26 10.81
C ASN A 160 -19.66 -36.67 10.23
N ARG A 161 -18.66 -37.38 9.70
CA ARG A 161 -18.80 -38.73 9.11
C ARG A 161 -18.22 -39.85 9.98
N ILE A 162 -17.67 -39.54 11.15
CA ILE A 162 -17.18 -40.55 12.09
C ILE A 162 -18.31 -40.77 13.12
N PRO A 163 -19.00 -41.93 13.10
CA PRO A 163 -20.07 -42.24 14.04
C PRO A 163 -19.57 -42.45 15.47
#